data_AF-A0A968LSQ4-F1
#
_entry.id   AF-A0A968LSQ4-F1
#
_cell.length_a   1.000
_cell.length_b   1.000
_cell.length_c   1.000
_cell.angle_alpha   90.00
_cell.angle_beta   90.00
_cell.angle_gamma   90.00
#
_symmetry.space_group_name_H-M   'P 1'
#
loop_
_entity.id
_entity.type
_entity.pdbx_description
1 polymer ?
#
loop_
_entity_poly.entity_id
_entity_poly.type
_entity_poly.pdbx_seq_one_letter_code
_entity_poly.pdbx_strand_id
1 'polypeptide(L)'
;MISKHNSIRWNEVLGDPFSRNLSPLMLVGDGVTHTKLSRTPGTANKVAHDITYDRDYVMAWLTKKFIQGLQIKDKNDAIAIISEVWDYYEKTWTGGLDNE
;
A
#
# COMPACT_ATOMS: atom_id res chain seq x y z
N MET A 1 22.92 3.94 22.34
CA MET A 1 21.57 3.48 22.73
C MET A 1 20.86 3.02 21.47
N ILE A 2 20.46 1.75 21.39
CA ILE A 2 19.60 1.28 20.30
C ILE A 2 18.21 1.82 20.61
N SER A 3 17.75 2.82 19.87
CA SER A 3 16.35 3.25 19.96
C SER A 3 15.48 2.05 19.59
N LYS A 4 14.81 1.48 20.59
CA LYS A 4 13.92 0.34 20.39
C LYS A 4 12.70 0.87 19.65
N HIS A 5 12.64 0.67 18.34
CA HIS A 5 11.47 1.04 17.56
C HIS A 5 10.34 0.10 17.96
N ASN A 6 9.17 0.67 18.26
CA ASN A 6 7.98 -0.13 18.52
C ASN A 6 7.46 -0.63 17.17
N SER A 7 7.47 -1.95 16.98
CA SER A 7 6.88 -2.60 15.82
C SER A 7 5.36 -2.61 15.95
N ILE A 8 4.67 -2.11 14.94
CA ILE A 8 3.20 -2.04 14.87
C ILE A 8 2.74 -2.41 13.46
N ARG A 9 1.44 -2.68 13.28
CA ARG A 9 0.81 -2.87 11.98
C ARG A 9 0.26 -1.57 11.41
N TRP A 10 0.06 -1.57 10.11
CA TRP A 10 -0.49 -0.44 9.36
C TRP A 10 -1.88 0.03 9.85
N ASN A 11 -2.67 -0.85 10.47
CA ASN A 11 -4.00 -0.52 10.99
C ASN A 11 -4.00 0.01 12.43
N GLU A 12 -2.82 0.09 13.07
CA GLU A 12 -2.66 0.60 14.44
C GLU A 12 -2.20 2.08 14.46
N VAL A 13 -1.90 2.65 13.29
CA VAL A 13 -1.51 4.05 13.16
C VAL A 13 -2.71 4.99 13.16
N LEU A 14 -2.57 6.14 13.81
CA LEU A 14 -3.54 7.23 13.67
C LEU A 14 -3.30 8.02 12.36
N GLY A 15 -4.38 8.33 11.64
CA GLY A 15 -4.35 9.09 10.38
C GLY A 15 -4.74 8.25 9.18
N ASP A 16 -4.27 8.61 7.98
CA ASP A 16 -4.48 7.80 6.78
C ASP A 16 -3.46 6.65 6.74
N PRO A 17 -3.89 5.39 6.91
CA PRO A 17 -2.98 4.25 6.85
C PRO A 17 -2.42 4.05 5.43
N PHE A 18 -3.15 4.50 4.41
CA PHE A 18 -2.88 4.22 2.98
C PHE A 18 -1.85 5.15 2.32
N SER A 19 -1.00 5.79 3.14
CA SER A 19 0.04 6.70 2.68
C SER A 19 1.23 6.04 1.96
N ARG A 20 1.29 4.69 1.93
CA ARG A 20 2.39 3.96 1.32
C ARG A 20 1.99 3.35 -0.02
N ASN A 21 2.87 3.47 -1.01
CA ASN A 21 2.73 2.79 -2.28
C ASN A 21 2.73 1.27 -2.08
N LEU A 22 1.96 0.58 -2.92
CA LEU A 22 1.93 -0.87 -2.94
C LEU A 22 3.29 -1.42 -3.40
N SER A 23 3.71 -2.52 -2.81
CA SER A 23 4.88 -3.30 -3.24
C SER A 23 4.45 -4.75 -3.45
N PRO A 24 4.93 -5.45 -4.51
CA PRO A 24 4.68 -6.87 -4.69
C PRO A 24 5.11 -7.71 -3.48
N LEU A 25 6.14 -7.27 -2.75
CA LEU A 25 6.61 -7.92 -1.52
C LEU A 25 5.57 -7.87 -0.39
N MET A 26 4.55 -7.01 -0.46
CA MET A 26 3.45 -7.02 0.51
C MET A 26 2.49 -8.19 0.26
N LEU A 27 2.47 -8.76 -0.95
CA LEU A 27 1.60 -9.89 -1.31
C LEU A 27 2.25 -11.25 -0.98
N VAL A 28 3.57 -11.28 -0.75
CA VAL A 28 4.36 -12.49 -0.51
C VAL A 28 5.10 -12.40 0.85
N GLY A 29 5.12 -13.47 1.63
CA GLY A 29 5.76 -13.49 2.95
C GLY A 29 4.98 -12.72 4.04
N ASP A 30 5.71 -12.20 5.03
CA ASP A 30 5.15 -11.51 6.21
C ASP A 30 4.87 -10.01 5.98
N GLY A 31 5.00 -9.54 4.74
CA GLY A 31 4.84 -8.14 4.36
C GLY A 31 6.16 -7.37 4.34
N VAL A 32 6.05 -6.03 4.29
CA VAL A 32 7.18 -5.10 4.25
C VAL A 32 7.13 -4.18 5.46
N THR A 33 8.23 -4.08 6.19
CA THR A 33 8.36 -3.16 7.32
C THR A 33 9.04 -1.87 6.91
N HIS A 34 8.46 -0.73 7.31
CA HIS A 34 9.06 0.59 7.10
C HIS A 34 9.02 1.42 8.38
N THR A 35 10.14 2.06 8.69
CA THR A 35 10.21 3.02 9.77
C THR A 35 9.54 4.33 9.38
N LYS A 36 8.56 4.79 10.16
CA LYS A 36 7.86 6.07 9.95
C LYS A 36 7.55 6.75 11.28
N LEU A 37 7.59 8.08 11.28
CA LEU A 37 7.07 8.88 12.38
C LEU A 37 5.53 8.88 12.33
N SER A 38 4.90 8.26 13.32
CA SER A 38 3.44 8.18 13.45
C SER A 38 2.96 8.49 14.85
N ARG A 39 1.67 8.80 15.00
CA ARG A 39 0.99 8.85 16.30
C ARG A 39 0.28 7.53 16.54
N THR A 40 0.32 7.03 17.77
CA THR A 40 -0.50 5.92 18.25
C THR A 40 -1.60 6.43 19.17
N PRO A 41 -2.74 5.71 19.31
CA PRO A 41 -3.76 6.04 20.30
C PRO A 41 -3.14 6.29 21.69
N GLY A 42 -3.49 7.39 22.33
CA GLY A 42 -2.95 7.78 23.63
C GLY A 42 -1.63 8.56 23.63
N THR A 43 -1.05 8.88 22.46
CA THR A 43 0.18 9.68 22.36
C THR A 43 -0.04 11.00 21.61
N ALA A 44 0.44 12.12 22.17
CA ALA A 44 0.36 13.44 21.52
C ALA A 44 1.49 13.65 20.47
N ASN A 45 2.67 13.10 20.76
CA ASN A 45 3.86 13.24 19.94
C ASN A 45 3.97 12.13 18.90
N LYS A 46 4.57 12.44 17.75
CA LYS A 46 4.95 11.42 16.77
C LYS A 46 6.20 10.69 17.26
N VAL A 47 6.20 9.36 17.17
CA VAL A 47 7.33 8.51 17.53
C VAL A 47 7.70 7.67 16.31
N ALA A 48 8.96 7.25 16.21
CA ALA A 48 9.39 6.33 15.16
C ALA A 48 8.83 4.93 15.44
N HIS A 49 8.10 4.40 14.47
CA HIS A 49 7.52 3.07 14.50
C HIS A 49 8.01 2.28 13.30
N ASP A 50 8.27 0.99 13.52
CA ASP A 50 8.50 0.04 12.44
C ASP A 50 7.13 -0.56 12.05
N ILE A 51 6.55 -0.02 10.98
CA ILE A 51 5.19 -0.35 10.55
C ILE A 51 5.24 -1.47 9.51
N THR A 52 4.53 -2.56 9.76
CA THR A 52 4.41 -3.67 8.81
C THR A 52 3.18 -3.51 7.91
N TYR A 53 3.41 -3.61 6.60
CA TYR A 53 2.43 -3.54 5.52
C TYR A 53 2.36 -4.90 4.83
N ASP A 54 1.23 -5.59 4.97
CA ASP A 54 1.03 -6.98 4.57
C ASP A 54 -0.01 -7.11 3.45
N ARG A 55 -0.42 -8.35 3.15
CA ARG A 55 -1.43 -8.62 2.12
C ARG A 55 -2.73 -7.90 2.42
N ASP A 56 -3.14 -7.84 3.70
CA ASP A 56 -4.38 -7.18 4.11
C ASP A 56 -4.33 -5.67 3.84
N TYR A 57 -3.16 -5.04 4.01
CA TYR A 57 -2.95 -3.66 3.59
C TYR A 57 -3.23 -3.47 2.10
N VAL A 58 -2.70 -4.35 1.25
CA VAL A 58 -2.89 -4.28 -0.20
C VAL A 58 -4.37 -4.40 -0.55
N MET A 59 -5.07 -5.36 0.03
CA MET A 59 -6.50 -5.56 -0.20
C MET A 59 -7.34 -4.36 0.25
N ALA A 60 -7.04 -3.82 1.43
CA ALA A 60 -7.72 -2.65 1.96
C ALA A 60 -7.47 -1.40 1.11
N TRP A 61 -6.24 -1.21 0.64
CA TRP A 61 -5.88 -0.10 -0.25
C TRP A 61 -6.62 -0.19 -1.59
N LEU A 62 -6.59 -1.36 -2.25
CA LEU A 62 -7.29 -1.59 -3.51
C LEU A 62 -8.80 -1.40 -3.35
N THR A 63 -9.37 -1.88 -2.24
CA THR A 63 -10.80 -1.70 -1.95
C THR A 63 -11.15 -0.21 -1.84
N LYS A 64 -10.39 0.56 -1.05
CA LYS A 64 -10.66 1.98 -0.85
C LYS A 64 -10.46 2.81 -2.12
N LYS A 65 -9.36 2.57 -2.84
CA LYS A 65 -8.94 3.41 -3.97
C LYS A 65 -9.60 3.03 -5.28
N PHE A 66 -9.77 1.73 -5.52
CA PHE A 66 -10.27 1.22 -6.79
C PHE A 66 -11.75 0.85 -6.68
N ILE A 67 -12.11 -0.09 -5.79
CA ILE A 67 -13.48 -0.60 -5.73
C ILE A 67 -14.48 0.48 -5.27
N GLN A 68 -14.21 1.14 -4.15
CA GLN A 68 -15.05 2.22 -3.64
C GLN A 68 -14.92 3.49 -4.47
N GLY A 69 -13.71 3.80 -4.94
CA GLY A 69 -13.42 5.02 -5.71
C GLY A 69 -14.05 5.04 -7.10
N LEU A 70 -14.10 3.89 -7.77
CA LEU A 70 -14.64 3.75 -9.14
C LEU A 70 -16.07 3.19 -9.18
N GLN A 71 -16.65 2.82 -8.03
CA GLN A 71 -17.99 2.25 -7.93
C GLN A 71 -18.21 1.02 -8.82
N ILE A 72 -17.23 0.11 -8.81
CA ILE A 72 -17.26 -1.13 -9.59
C ILE A 72 -18.51 -1.93 -9.25
N LYS A 73 -19.31 -2.30 -10.25
CA LYS A 73 -20.61 -2.96 -10.05
C LYS A 73 -20.48 -4.45 -9.76
N ASP A 74 -19.57 -5.11 -10.46
CA ASP A 74 -19.33 -6.54 -10.33
C ASP A 74 -17.88 -6.91 -10.68
N LYS A 75 -17.55 -8.19 -10.51
CA LYS A 75 -16.19 -8.71 -10.75
C LYS A 75 -15.75 -8.56 -12.21
N ASN A 76 -16.65 -8.72 -13.18
CA ASN A 76 -16.29 -8.67 -14.59
C ASN A 76 -15.97 -7.23 -15.01
N ASP A 77 -16.72 -6.26 -14.50
CA ASP A 77 -16.46 -4.83 -14.65
C ASP A 77 -15.07 -4.46 -14.11
N ALA A 78 -14.73 -4.97 -12.91
CA ALA A 78 -13.38 -4.79 -12.35
C ALA A 78 -12.28 -5.34 -13.26
N ILE A 79 -12.45 -6.57 -13.78
CA ILE A 79 -11.47 -7.22 -14.66
C ILE A 79 -11.30 -6.42 -15.95
N ALA A 80 -12.40 -5.94 -16.54
CA ALA A 80 -12.37 -5.16 -17.77
C ALA A 80 -11.56 -3.86 -17.58
N ILE A 81 -11.85 -3.10 -16.52
CA ILE A 81 -11.15 -1.84 -16.23
C ILE A 81 -9.67 -2.08 -15.94
N ILE A 82 -9.34 -3.09 -15.12
CA ILE A 82 -7.93 -3.41 -14.81
C ILE A 82 -7.18 -3.81 -16.08
N SER A 83 -7.80 -4.58 -16.96
CA SER A 83 -7.19 -5.00 -18.23
C SER A 83 -6.95 -3.81 -19.15
N GLU A 84 -7.91 -2.90 -19.28
CA GLU A 84 -7.76 -1.70 -20.11
C GLU A 84 -6.66 -0.76 -19.58
N VAL A 85 -6.58 -0.58 -18.25
CA VAL A 85 -5.51 0.20 -17.60
C VAL A 85 -4.15 -0.44 -17.84
N TRP A 86 -4.06 -1.77 -17.78
CA TRP A 86 -2.83 -2.49 -18.07
C TRP A 86 -2.38 -2.30 -19.52
N ASP A 87 -3.28 -2.47 -20.48
CA ASP A 87 -3.00 -2.26 -21.90
C ASP A 87 -2.54 -0.82 -22.18
N TYR A 88 -3.15 0.17 -21.50
CA TYR A 88 -2.72 1.56 -21.59
C TYR A 88 -1.32 1.77 -21.00
N TYR A 89 -1.04 1.21 -19.83
CA TYR A 89 0.28 1.27 -19.21
C TYR A 89 1.34 0.65 -20.12
N GLU A 90 1.12 -0.54 -20.67
CA GLU A 90 2.06 -1.22 -21.56
C GLU A 90 2.34 -0.39 -22.82
N LYS A 91 1.32 0.23 -23.42
CA LYS A 91 1.48 1.08 -24.61
C LYS A 91 2.23 2.38 -24.32
N THR A 92 2.04 2.96 -23.14
CA THR A 92 2.65 4.24 -22.76
C THR A 92 4.01 4.08 -22.10
N TRP A 93 4.31 2.88 -21.60
CA TRP A 93 5.61 2.50 -21.07
C TRP A 93 6.57 2.23 -22.23
N THR A 94 7.13 3.29 -22.81
CA THR A 94 8.28 3.20 -23.72
C THR A 94 9.48 2.73 -22.90
N GLY A 95 9.81 1.45 -22.99
CA GLY A 95 10.79 0.77 -22.13
C GLY A 95 12.08 1.57 -21.90
N GLY A 96 12.30 1.99 -20.66
CA GLY A 96 13.64 2.31 -20.15
C GLY A 96 14.44 1.05 -19.85
N LEU A 97 14.45 0.08 -20.77
CA LEU A 97 15.31 -1.11 -20.73
C LEU A 97 16.09 -1.31 -22.05
N ASP A 98 16.14 -0.29 -22.91
CA ASP A 98 17.11 -0.18 -24.01
C ASP A 98 18.31 0.71 -23.60
N ASN A 99 18.79 0.61 -22.36
CA ASN A 99 20.10 1.15 -21.97
C ASN A 99 20.83 0.14 -21.09
N GLU A 100 21.69 -0.62 -21.77
CA GLU A 100 23.01 -1.18 -21.37
C GLU A 100 23.18 -1.82 -19.97
#